data_AF-A0A1X2HTA9-F1
#
_entry.id   AF-A0A1X2HTA9-F1
#
_cell.length_a   1.000
_cell.length_b   1.000
_cell.length_c   1.000
_cell.angle_alpha   90.00
_cell.angle_beta   90.00
_cell.angle_gamma   90.00
#
_symmetry.space_group_name_H-M   'P 1'
#
loop_
_entity.id
_entity.type
_entity.pdbx_description
1 polymer ?
#
loop_
_entity_poly.entity_id
_entity_poly.type
_entity_poly.pdbx_seq_one_letter_code
_entity_poly.pdbx_strand_id
1 'polypeptide(L)'
;IRLLYHVAHEQLAISEGQGKETQNGITHICTAMTSQARKIQVCVNNGDAASINKAKSYIQDTIEYLGHQERKYGRARDTTPLPVTPAIQYLSKKRPDDTQDPPEDMDMDNLTRYAEKFRHPRNKKISWVACFKQGVEDDNELIKVFANSESLRPRINKYMKRTKR
;
A
#
# COMPACT_ATOMS: atom_id res chain seq x y z
N ILE A 1 17.32 4.55 -26.64
CA ILE A 1 16.71 3.20 -26.71
C ILE A 1 16.66 2.51 -25.34
N ARG A 2 17.78 2.40 -24.58
CA ARG A 2 17.80 1.75 -23.24
C ARG A 2 16.82 2.32 -22.20
N LEU A 3 16.62 3.64 -22.16
CA LEU A 3 15.73 4.29 -21.19
C LEU A 3 14.25 3.95 -21.42
N LEU A 4 13.79 3.89 -22.67
CA LEU A 4 12.41 3.55 -23.03
C LEU A 4 12.10 2.08 -22.71
N TYR A 5 13.08 1.20 -22.92
CA TYR A 5 12.98 -0.20 -22.50
C TYR A 5 12.87 -0.35 -20.99
N HIS A 6 13.60 0.46 -20.22
CA HIS A 6 13.55 0.40 -18.76
C HIS A 6 12.18 0.83 -18.21
N VAL A 7 11.64 1.94 -18.73
CA VAL A 7 10.30 2.43 -18.37
C VAL A 7 9.21 1.45 -18.77
N ALA A 8 9.32 0.83 -19.96
CA ALA A 8 8.38 -0.21 -20.39
C ALA A 8 8.42 -1.44 -19.47
N HIS A 9 9.62 -1.86 -19.03
CA HIS A 9 9.76 -2.96 -18.08
C HIS A 9 9.20 -2.65 -16.68
N GLU A 10 9.40 -1.43 -16.17
CA GLU A 10 8.83 -1.01 -14.90
C GLU A 10 7.30 -0.95 -14.96
N GLN A 11 6.74 -0.42 -16.05
CA GLN A 11 5.29 -0.40 -16.26
C GLN A 11 4.70 -1.81 -16.39
N LEU A 12 5.38 -2.73 -17.08
CA LEU A 12 4.98 -4.14 -17.13
C LEU A 12 4.98 -4.76 -15.74
N ALA A 13 6.03 -4.57 -14.94
CA ALA A 13 6.12 -5.10 -13.58
C ALA A 13 5.02 -4.53 -12.67
N ILE A 14 4.67 -3.25 -12.80
CA ILE A 14 3.57 -2.62 -12.07
C ILE A 14 2.23 -3.23 -12.51
N SER A 15 2.00 -3.37 -13.82
CA SER A 15 0.76 -3.95 -14.35
C SER A 15 0.60 -5.42 -13.95
N GLU A 16 1.67 -6.20 -13.97
CA GLU A 16 1.68 -7.59 -13.53
C GLU A 16 1.44 -7.70 -12.02
N GLY A 17 2.06 -6.81 -11.22
CA GLY A 17 1.82 -6.70 -9.79
C GLY A 17 0.37 -6.41 -9.45
N GLN A 18 -0.22 -5.41 -10.11
CA GLN A 18 -1.63 -5.04 -9.97
C GLN A 18 -2.57 -6.18 -10.41
N GLY A 19 -2.21 -6.89 -11.48
CA GLY A 19 -2.93 -8.08 -11.94
C GLY A 19 -2.93 -9.19 -10.88
N LYS A 20 -1.79 -9.47 -10.28
CA LYS A 20 -1.63 -10.50 -9.23
C LYS A 20 -2.39 -10.13 -7.96
N GLU A 21 -2.37 -8.86 -7.55
CA GLU A 21 -3.14 -8.38 -6.40
C GLU A 21 -4.65 -8.50 -6.63
N THR A 22 -5.11 -8.16 -7.83
CA THR A 22 -6.51 -8.30 -8.24
C THR A 22 -6.93 -9.77 -8.24
N GLN A 23 -6.12 -10.64 -8.81
CA GLN A 23 -6.37 -12.09 -8.84
C GLN A 23 -6.45 -12.66 -7.41
N ASN A 24 -5.51 -12.31 -6.53
CA ASN A 24 -5.53 -12.74 -5.13
C ASN A 24 -6.78 -12.23 -4.39
N GLY A 25 -7.20 -10.98 -4.66
CA GLY A 25 -8.42 -10.40 -4.12
C GLY A 25 -9.66 -11.19 -4.53
N ILE A 26 -9.80 -11.48 -5.83
CA ILE A 26 -10.91 -12.28 -6.37
C ILE A 26 -10.91 -13.68 -5.76
N THR A 27 -9.75 -14.36 -5.72
CA THR A 27 -9.64 -15.69 -5.11
C THR A 27 -10.10 -15.68 -3.66
N HIS A 28 -9.66 -14.69 -2.87
CA HIS A 28 -10.07 -14.57 -1.48
C HIS A 28 -11.57 -14.37 -1.32
N ILE A 29 -12.19 -13.50 -2.13
CA ILE A 29 -13.65 -13.31 -2.14
C ILE A 29 -14.37 -14.62 -2.47
N CYS A 30 -13.96 -15.32 -3.53
CA CYS A 30 -14.57 -16.60 -3.93
C CYS A 30 -14.44 -17.66 -2.83
N THR A 31 -13.28 -17.78 -2.17
CA THR A 31 -13.09 -18.71 -1.04
C THR A 31 -13.99 -18.34 0.13
N ALA A 32 -14.10 -17.06 0.48
CA ALA A 32 -14.97 -16.58 1.55
C ALA A 32 -16.45 -16.88 1.26
N MET A 33 -16.91 -16.61 0.03
CA MET A 33 -18.29 -16.89 -0.39
C MET A 33 -18.59 -18.39 -0.39
N THR A 34 -17.65 -19.22 -0.84
CA THR A 34 -17.80 -20.67 -0.81
C THR A 34 -17.93 -21.19 0.63
N SER A 35 -17.16 -20.63 1.56
CA SER A 35 -17.25 -20.98 2.99
C SER A 35 -18.61 -20.60 3.58
N GLN A 36 -19.11 -19.39 3.30
CA GLN A 36 -20.42 -18.95 3.81
C GLN A 36 -21.57 -19.75 3.20
N ALA A 37 -21.53 -20.02 1.89
CA ALA A 37 -22.53 -20.85 1.22
C ALA A 37 -22.63 -22.26 1.85
N ARG A 38 -21.48 -22.88 2.18
CA ARG A 38 -21.47 -24.18 2.88
C ARG A 38 -22.12 -24.09 4.26
N LYS A 39 -21.83 -23.04 5.04
CA LYS A 39 -22.44 -22.87 6.37
C LYS A 39 -23.96 -22.66 6.28
N ILE A 40 -24.41 -21.89 5.30
CA ILE A 40 -25.85 -21.70 5.03
C ILE A 40 -26.48 -23.04 4.65
N GLN A 41 -25.85 -23.80 3.75
CA GLN A 41 -26.34 -25.10 3.32
C GLN A 41 -26.47 -26.09 4.50
N VAL A 42 -25.48 -26.15 5.38
CA VAL A 42 -25.55 -26.97 6.61
C VAL A 42 -26.73 -26.54 7.49
N CYS A 43 -26.90 -25.24 7.70
CA CYS A 43 -28.02 -24.72 8.50
C CYS A 43 -29.39 -25.01 7.88
N VAL A 44 -29.52 -24.91 6.56
CA VAL A 44 -30.77 -25.24 5.84
C VAL A 44 -31.06 -26.73 5.93
N ASN A 45 -30.05 -27.59 5.77
CA ASN A 45 -30.21 -29.05 5.84
C ASN A 45 -30.61 -29.54 7.25
N ASN A 46 -30.21 -28.83 8.31
CA ASN A 46 -30.64 -29.16 9.67
C ASN A 46 -32.13 -28.86 9.91
N GLY A 47 -32.69 -27.84 9.24
CA GLY A 47 -34.13 -27.54 9.23
C GLY A 47 -34.73 -27.00 10.52
N ASP A 48 -34.00 -26.96 11.64
CA ASP A 48 -34.47 -26.44 12.91
C ASP A 48 -34.49 -24.89 12.95
N ALA A 49 -35.36 -24.33 13.79
CA ALA A 49 -35.56 -22.88 13.87
C ALA A 49 -34.27 -22.12 14.28
N ALA A 50 -33.41 -22.71 15.11
CA ALA A 50 -32.15 -22.08 15.50
C ALA A 50 -31.14 -22.07 14.34
N SER A 51 -31.04 -23.16 13.58
CA SER A 51 -30.23 -23.24 12.37
C SER A 51 -30.71 -22.28 11.29
N ILE A 52 -32.02 -22.14 11.07
CA ILE A 52 -32.58 -21.16 10.12
C ILE A 52 -32.21 -19.72 10.52
N ASN A 53 -32.32 -19.38 11.81
CA ASN A 53 -31.90 -18.06 12.29
C ASN A 53 -30.39 -17.83 12.12
N LYS A 54 -29.58 -18.87 12.33
CA LYS A 54 -28.13 -18.82 12.09
C LYS A 54 -27.79 -18.63 10.61
N ALA A 55 -28.54 -19.26 9.70
CA ALA A 55 -28.40 -19.05 8.26
C ALA A 55 -28.67 -17.59 7.87
N LYS A 56 -29.70 -16.96 8.46
CA LYS A 56 -29.97 -15.52 8.26
C LYS A 56 -28.80 -14.64 8.70
N SER A 57 -28.18 -14.95 9.84
CA SER A 57 -26.96 -14.26 10.29
C SER A 57 -25.83 -14.37 9.26
N TYR A 58 -25.57 -15.57 8.74
CA TYR A 58 -24.53 -15.75 7.72
C TYR A 58 -24.82 -14.99 6.42
N ILE A 59 -26.09 -14.87 6.03
CA ILE A 59 -26.51 -14.05 4.89
C ILE A 59 -26.21 -12.57 5.17
N GLN A 60 -26.57 -12.08 6.34
CA GLN A 60 -26.32 -10.69 6.73
C GLN A 60 -24.82 -10.36 6.77
N ASP A 61 -24.01 -11.20 7.40
CA ASP A 61 -22.54 -11.08 7.41
C ASP A 61 -21.97 -11.04 5.99
N THR A 62 -22.54 -11.84 5.09
CA THR A 62 -22.13 -11.91 3.69
C THR A 62 -22.45 -10.62 2.94
N ILE A 63 -23.63 -10.04 3.16
CA ILE A 63 -24.05 -8.75 2.57
C ILE A 63 -23.09 -7.64 3.03
N GLU A 64 -22.79 -7.57 4.33
CA GLU A 64 -21.88 -6.56 4.88
C GLU A 64 -20.45 -6.70 4.34
N TYR A 65 -19.94 -7.94 4.28
CA TYR A 65 -18.64 -8.24 3.71
C TYR A 65 -18.56 -7.81 2.23
N LEU A 66 -19.56 -8.19 1.42
CA LEU A 66 -19.59 -7.84 -0.01
C LEU A 66 -19.67 -6.34 -0.23
N GLY A 67 -20.48 -5.62 0.55
CA GLY A 67 -20.50 -4.15 0.53
C GLY A 67 -19.13 -3.55 0.87
N HIS A 68 -18.37 -4.18 1.76
CA HIS A 68 -16.99 -3.75 2.05
C HIS A 68 -16.03 -4.01 0.88
N GLN A 69 -16.14 -5.17 0.21
CA GLN A 69 -15.34 -5.48 -0.97
C GLN A 69 -15.69 -4.54 -2.13
N GLU A 70 -16.97 -4.24 -2.34
CA GLU A 70 -17.43 -3.29 -3.35
C GLU A 70 -16.87 -1.89 -3.09
N ARG A 71 -16.85 -1.40 -1.85
CA ARG A 71 -16.19 -0.12 -1.52
C ARG A 71 -14.69 -0.15 -1.80
N LYS A 72 -14.02 -1.25 -1.46
CA LYS A 72 -12.58 -1.43 -1.61
C LYS A 72 -12.15 -1.51 -3.08
N TYR A 73 -12.91 -2.20 -3.93
CA TYR A 73 -12.56 -2.45 -5.33
C TYR A 73 -13.35 -1.58 -6.33
N GLY A 74 -14.51 -1.03 -5.94
CA GLY A 74 -15.34 -0.16 -6.76
C GLY A 74 -14.86 1.30 -6.79
N ARG A 75 -14.36 1.85 -5.67
CA ARG A 75 -13.76 3.20 -5.66
C ARG A 75 -12.38 3.27 -6.32
N ALA A 76 -11.81 2.13 -6.73
CA ALA A 76 -10.57 2.07 -7.49
C ALA A 76 -10.78 2.14 -9.02
N ARG A 77 -12.03 2.19 -9.51
CA ARG A 77 -12.37 2.12 -10.94
C ARG A 77 -12.89 3.40 -11.58
N ASP A 78 -13.03 4.50 -10.82
CA ASP A 78 -12.88 5.82 -11.43
C ASP A 78 -11.39 6.06 -11.67
N THR A 79 -10.86 5.31 -12.65
CA THR A 79 -9.64 5.69 -13.34
C THR A 79 -9.90 7.09 -13.87
N THR A 80 -9.39 8.10 -13.17
CA THR A 80 -9.08 9.39 -13.76
C THR A 80 -8.57 9.10 -15.18
N PRO A 81 -9.24 9.56 -16.24
CA PRO A 81 -8.71 9.41 -17.58
C PRO A 81 -7.27 9.90 -17.53
N LEU A 82 -6.31 9.08 -17.95
CA LEU A 82 -4.94 9.56 -18.08
C LEU A 82 -5.04 10.80 -18.98
N PRO A 83 -4.67 12.00 -18.51
CA PRO A 83 -4.64 13.15 -19.38
C PRO A 83 -3.76 12.74 -20.57
N VAL A 84 -4.30 12.87 -21.78
CA VAL A 84 -3.53 12.69 -23.01
C VAL A 84 -2.40 13.72 -22.93
N THR A 85 -1.24 13.29 -22.45
CA THR A 85 -0.08 14.16 -22.33
C THR A 85 0.30 14.58 -23.74
N PRO A 86 0.30 15.89 -24.07
CA PRO A 86 0.84 16.35 -25.34
C PRO A 86 2.30 15.90 -25.45
N ALA A 87 2.75 15.67 -26.69
CA ALA A 87 4.11 15.22 -26.98
C ALA A 87 5.15 16.01 -26.16
N ILE A 88 5.95 15.27 -25.38
CA ILE A 88 6.85 15.79 -24.36
C ILE A 88 7.91 16.69 -25.02
N GLN A 89 7.72 18.02 -24.95
CA GLN A 89 8.75 19.02 -25.29
C GLN A 89 9.87 19.11 -24.23
N TYR A 90 9.80 18.33 -23.14
CA TYR A 90 10.73 18.43 -22.00
C TYR A 90 11.89 17.41 -22.01
N LEU A 91 12.31 16.91 -23.18
CA LEU A 91 13.48 16.04 -23.30
C LEU A 91 14.85 16.78 -23.25
N SER A 92 14.89 18.04 -22.82
CA SER A 92 16.14 18.82 -22.71
C SER A 92 16.47 19.38 -21.33
N LYS A 93 15.73 19.02 -20.27
CA LYS A 93 16.21 19.24 -18.90
C LYS A 93 16.55 17.90 -18.27
N LYS A 94 17.86 17.68 -18.05
CA LYS A 94 18.38 16.65 -17.16
C LYS A 94 17.49 16.59 -15.91
N ARG A 95 16.77 15.48 -15.71
CA ARG A 95 16.12 15.22 -14.43
C ARG A 95 17.23 15.13 -13.39
N PRO A 96 17.18 15.86 -12.27
CA PRO A 96 18.08 15.58 -11.17
C PRO A 96 17.83 14.15 -10.72
N ASP A 97 18.91 13.44 -10.47
CA ASP A 97 18.93 12.10 -9.90
C ASP A 97 18.05 12.09 -8.64
N ASP A 98 16.90 11.40 -8.66
CA ASP A 98 15.98 11.27 -7.50
C ASP A 98 16.58 10.40 -6.37
N THR A 99 17.80 9.92 -6.61
CA THR A 99 18.74 9.46 -5.61
C THR A 99 19.63 10.63 -5.16
N GLN A 100 19.06 11.74 -4.70
CA GLN A 100 19.85 12.66 -3.89
C GLN A 100 20.33 11.86 -2.67
N ASP A 101 21.64 11.62 -2.63
CA ASP A 101 22.26 11.24 -1.38
C ASP A 101 21.93 12.34 -0.38
N PRO A 102 21.52 11.97 0.85
CA PRO A 102 21.39 12.98 1.89
C PRO A 102 22.71 13.76 1.94
N PRO A 103 22.66 15.08 2.16
CA PRO A 103 23.86 15.89 2.35
C PRO A 103 24.85 15.15 3.24
N GLU A 104 26.14 15.17 2.92
CA GLU A 104 27.16 14.45 3.71
C GLU A 104 27.11 14.84 5.22
N ASP A 105 26.56 16.02 5.51
CA ASP A 105 26.38 16.61 6.83
C ASP A 105 25.00 16.35 7.47
N MET A 106 24.14 15.51 6.86
CA MET A 106 22.82 15.22 7.41
C MET A 106 22.96 14.43 8.72
N ASP A 107 22.37 14.96 9.79
CA ASP A 107 22.33 14.33 11.10
C ASP A 107 21.38 13.11 11.11
N MET A 108 21.92 12.00 10.60
CA MET A 108 21.21 10.72 10.49
C MET A 108 20.87 10.11 11.84
N ASP A 109 21.58 10.48 12.91
CA ASP A 109 21.29 10.03 14.27
C ASP A 109 20.01 10.70 14.82
N ASN A 110 19.89 12.01 14.66
CA ASN A 110 18.67 12.72 15.03
C ASN A 110 17.47 12.32 14.16
N LEU A 111 17.67 12.12 12.85
CA LEU A 111 16.64 11.62 11.96
C LEU A 111 16.17 10.20 12.34
N THR A 112 17.11 9.34 12.71
CA THR A 112 16.83 7.98 13.21
C THR A 112 16.05 8.02 14.53
N ARG A 113 16.48 8.85 15.49
CA ARG A 113 15.80 9.04 16.78
C ARG A 113 14.38 9.58 16.60
N TYR A 114 14.18 10.48 15.65
CA TYR A 114 12.86 10.98 15.30
C TYR A 114 11.97 9.85 14.75
N ALA A 115 12.48 9.05 13.81
CA ALA A 115 11.74 7.94 13.22
C ALA A 115 11.35 6.84 14.22
N GLU A 116 12.18 6.60 15.24
CA GLU A 116 11.90 5.63 16.31
C GLU A 116 10.64 5.96 17.12
N LYS A 117 10.22 7.23 17.21
CA LYS A 117 8.96 7.63 17.86
C LYS A 117 7.73 7.03 17.18
N PHE A 118 7.84 6.70 15.89
CA PHE A 118 6.78 6.08 15.09
C PHE A 118 6.87 4.56 15.04
N ARG A 119 7.73 3.95 15.88
CA ARG A 119 7.82 2.50 16.03
C ARG A 119 6.61 1.99 16.80
N HIS A 120 5.83 1.13 16.16
CA HIS A 120 4.68 0.53 16.78
C HIS A 120 5.09 -0.46 17.89
N PRO A 121 4.51 -0.38 19.12
CA PRO A 121 4.99 -1.11 20.29
C PRO A 121 4.88 -2.64 20.15
N ARG A 122 3.81 -3.11 19.49
CA ARG A 122 3.52 -4.55 19.28
C ARG A 122 4.37 -5.22 18.20
N ASN A 123 4.43 -4.66 16.98
CA ASN A 123 5.10 -5.30 15.84
C ASN A 123 6.52 -4.78 15.59
N LYS A 124 6.98 -3.80 16.37
CA LYS A 124 8.30 -3.15 16.27
C LYS A 124 8.60 -2.54 14.89
N LYS A 125 7.61 -2.34 14.02
CA LYS A 125 7.78 -1.68 12.71
C LYS A 125 7.56 -0.18 12.85
N ILE A 126 8.33 0.60 12.12
CA ILE A 126 8.17 2.06 12.02
C ILE A 126 7.10 2.36 10.97
N SER A 127 6.14 3.23 11.32
CA SER A 127 5.19 3.79 10.38
C SER A 127 5.82 4.95 9.59
N TRP A 128 6.44 4.64 8.45
CA TRP A 128 7.13 5.64 7.62
C TRP A 128 6.21 6.71 7.07
N VAL A 129 4.95 6.35 6.77
CA VAL A 129 3.93 7.29 6.30
C VAL A 129 3.59 8.30 7.40
N ALA A 130 3.36 7.82 8.63
CA ALA A 130 3.08 8.71 9.77
C ALA A 130 4.31 9.57 10.13
N CYS A 131 5.50 8.97 10.12
CA CYS A 131 6.77 9.67 10.36
C CYS A 131 6.99 10.83 9.38
N PHE A 132 6.78 10.57 8.08
CA PHE A 132 6.97 11.59 7.05
C PHE A 132 5.91 12.68 7.17
N LYS A 133 4.63 12.30 7.29
CA LYS A 133 3.52 13.25 7.41
C LYS A 133 3.70 14.18 8.62
N GLN A 134 3.99 13.62 9.79
CA GLN A 134 4.24 14.41 11.00
C GLN A 134 5.51 15.25 10.86
N GLY A 135 6.56 14.74 10.22
CA GLY A 135 7.78 15.53 9.98
C GLY A 135 7.59 16.74 9.07
N VAL A 136 6.69 16.64 8.09
CA VAL A 136 6.31 17.79 7.25
C VAL A 136 5.47 18.79 8.06
N GLU A 137 4.54 18.30 8.90
CA GLU A 137 3.70 19.12 9.78
C GLU A 137 4.54 19.84 10.87
N ASP A 138 5.55 19.19 11.42
CA ASP A 138 6.45 19.69 12.47
C ASP A 138 7.56 20.60 11.94
N ASP A 139 7.54 20.95 10.65
CA ASP A 139 8.58 21.75 9.99
C ASP A 139 9.99 21.15 10.12
N ASN A 140 10.10 19.82 10.15
CA ASN A 140 11.36 19.13 10.38
C ASN A 140 12.21 19.14 9.09
N GLU A 141 13.21 20.01 9.06
CA GLU A 141 14.14 20.18 7.95
C GLU A 141 14.81 18.86 7.52
N LEU A 142 15.12 17.95 8.45
CA LEU A 142 15.73 16.66 8.12
C LEU A 142 14.79 15.73 7.35
N ILE A 143 13.47 15.87 7.51
CA ILE A 143 12.47 15.08 6.78
C ILE A 143 12.11 15.72 5.45
N LYS A 144 12.09 17.06 5.39
CA LYS A 144 11.71 17.80 4.19
C LYS A 144 12.68 17.66 3.02
N VAL A 145 13.92 17.23 3.26
CA VAL A 145 14.87 16.85 2.21
C VAL A 145 14.36 15.66 1.38
N PHE A 146 13.47 14.84 1.95
CA PHE A 146 12.90 13.68 1.27
C PHE A 146 11.59 14.06 0.56
N ALA A 147 11.42 13.57 -0.67
CA ALA A 147 10.20 13.83 -1.44
C ALA A 147 8.96 13.14 -0.83
N ASN A 148 9.15 11.98 -0.20
CA ASN A 148 8.08 11.17 0.40
C ASN A 148 8.61 10.10 1.37
N SER A 149 7.70 9.39 2.03
CA SER A 149 8.03 8.29 2.95
C SER A 149 8.78 7.12 2.29
N GLU A 150 8.63 6.92 0.98
CA GLU A 150 9.31 5.85 0.24
C GLU A 150 10.77 6.19 -0.03
N SER A 151 11.12 7.47 -0.18
CA SER A 151 12.50 7.97 -0.26
C SER A 151 13.20 8.03 1.11
N LEU A 152 12.44 8.30 2.19
CA LEU A 152 12.93 8.34 3.58
C LEU A 152 13.33 6.94 4.11
N ARG A 153 12.45 5.95 3.91
CA ARG A 153 12.58 4.59 4.45
C ARG A 153 13.90 3.88 4.12
N PRO A 154 14.34 3.75 2.86
CA PRO A 154 15.55 3.00 2.53
C PRO A 154 16.80 3.65 3.10
N ARG A 155 16.83 4.99 3.21
CA ARG A 155 17.97 5.76 3.72
C ARG A 155 18.18 5.53 5.21
N ILE A 156 17.14 5.69 6.03
CA ILE A 156 17.21 5.43 7.47
C ILE A 156 17.48 3.95 7.76
N ASN A 157 16.85 3.03 7.03
CA ASN A 157 17.11 1.59 7.21
C ASN A 157 18.56 1.21 6.86
N LYS A 158 19.14 1.83 5.81
CA LYS A 158 20.55 1.63 5.44
C LYS A 158 21.48 2.10 6.55
N TYR A 159 21.19 3.26 7.15
CA TYR A 159 21.95 3.81 8.27
C TYR A 159 21.84 2.93 9.54
N MET A 160 20.62 2.60 9.98
CA MET A 160 20.38 1.71 11.13
C MET A 160 21.05 0.33 11.00
N LYS A 161 21.21 -0.19 9.78
CA LYS A 161 21.93 -1.45 9.54
C LYS A 161 23.44 -1.30 9.69
N ARG A 162 24.00 -0.12 9.38
CA ARG A 162 25.43 0.18 9.52
C ARG A 162 25.82 0.39 10.97
N THR A 163 24.98 1.06 11.76
CA THR A 163 25.25 1.40 13.17
C THR A 163 24.94 0.28 14.17
N LYS A 164 24.30 -0.81 13.75
CA LYS A 164 24.06 -2.02 14.57
C LYS A 164 25.17 -3.07 14.49
N ARG A 165 26.24 -2.81 13.73
CA ARG A 165 27.46 -3.62 13.70
C ARG A 165 28.47 -3.03 14.67
#